data_AF-A0A944CWQ6-F1
#
_entry.id   AF-A0A944CWQ6-F1
#
_cell.length_a   1.000
_cell.length_b   1.000
_cell.length_c   1.000
_cell.angle_alpha   90.00
_cell.angle_beta   90.00
_cell.angle_gamma   90.00
#
_symmetry.space_group_name_H-M   'P 1'
#
loop_
_entity.id
_entity.type
_entity.pdbx_description
1 polymer ?
#
loop_
_entity_poly.entity_id
_entity_poly.type
_entity_poly.pdbx_seq_one_letter_code
_entity_poly.pdbx_strand_id
1 'polypeptide(L)'
;MASKGQLQTILMEKYGINKNISAALNKEECEQIIEILDNEPITVKLIESFAEKNASLRKNNASLGSRRYQAETKLLSLQNEYLELQESIKNIELLKSESTLKKKQLEQETRKIEEDIQQVTTENKNLKTQLEVLNQSNQNLTNVNLQLEKENEESKLLENELFLLQREYKELQESIDNIEILKSESTLRKQELQQETRKLEEDIKRITKENKSLNTQVKTLSSNNQQLTEANSQLQKDNKYLKNIVDQIRLKLSINMNSLLRLEDSEIRKGLIKLLQSIQG
;
A
#
# COMPACT_ATOMS: atom_id res chain seq x y z
N MET A 1 94.71 61.42 109.83
CA MET A 1 94.34 62.05 108.56
C MET A 1 93.63 61.02 107.69
N ALA A 2 92.49 61.37 107.10
CA ALA A 2 91.74 60.45 106.23
C ALA A 2 92.55 60.14 104.95
N SER A 3 92.41 58.93 104.42
CA SER A 3 93.02 58.52 103.16
C SER A 3 92.31 59.18 101.96
N LYS A 4 93.00 59.31 100.80
CA LYS A 4 92.40 59.84 99.57
C LYS A 4 91.10 59.12 99.20
N GLY A 5 91.05 57.79 99.35
CA GLY A 5 89.83 57.01 99.12
C GLY A 5 88.69 57.38 100.07
N GLN A 6 88.99 57.62 101.35
CA GLN A 6 87.98 58.07 102.33
C GLN A 6 87.47 59.49 102.03
N LEU A 7 88.35 60.41 101.62
CA LEU A 7 87.98 61.77 101.24
C LEU A 7 87.11 61.79 99.97
N GLN A 8 87.42 60.94 98.99
CA GLN A 8 86.59 60.77 97.79
C GLN A 8 85.22 60.16 98.11
N THR A 9 85.16 59.21 99.03
CA THR A 9 83.88 58.65 99.52
C THR A 9 83.07 59.72 100.24
N ILE A 10 83.69 60.57 101.07
CA ILE A 10 83.01 61.70 101.73
C ILE A 10 82.47 62.69 100.69
N LEU A 11 83.27 63.09 99.70
CA LEU A 11 82.82 63.98 98.62
C LEU A 11 81.65 63.39 97.81
N MET A 12 81.64 62.06 97.61
CA MET A 12 80.58 61.35 96.87
C MET A 12 79.31 61.12 97.70
N GLU A 13 79.44 60.67 98.94
CA GLU A 13 78.31 60.27 99.79
C GLU A 13 77.71 61.46 100.55
N LYS A 14 78.54 62.40 101.05
CA LYS A 14 78.08 63.57 101.81
C LYS A 14 77.67 64.74 100.92
N TYR A 15 78.39 64.97 99.82
CA TYR A 15 78.17 66.12 98.93
C TYR A 15 77.74 65.75 97.50
N GLY A 16 77.53 64.46 97.20
CA GLY A 16 77.01 64.02 95.90
C GLY A 16 77.95 64.25 94.71
N ILE A 17 79.24 64.51 94.94
CA ILE A 17 80.21 64.80 93.87
C ILE A 17 80.50 63.52 93.09
N ASN A 18 80.42 63.61 91.76
CA ASN A 18 80.57 62.47 90.87
C ASN A 18 81.94 61.78 91.07
N LYS A 19 81.93 60.44 91.18
CA LYS A 19 83.13 59.60 91.29
C LYS A 19 84.19 59.89 90.22
N ASN A 20 83.77 60.20 88.98
CA ASN A 20 84.72 60.51 87.90
C ASN A 20 85.42 61.87 88.10
N ILE A 21 84.78 62.80 88.83
CA ILE A 21 85.35 64.10 89.18
C ILE A 21 86.25 63.94 90.41
N SER A 22 85.78 63.26 91.45
CA SER A 22 86.57 63.05 92.67
C SER A 22 87.80 62.15 92.46
N ALA A 23 87.75 61.21 91.50
CA ALA A 23 88.88 60.37 91.12
C ALA A 23 90.06 61.15 90.51
N ALA A 24 89.78 62.23 89.78
CA ALA A 24 90.77 63.06 89.12
C ALA A 24 91.52 64.00 90.07
N LEU A 25 90.99 64.22 91.28
CA LEU A 25 91.57 65.13 92.28
C LEU A 25 92.70 64.44 93.07
N ASN A 26 93.72 65.21 93.43
CA ASN A 26 94.75 64.78 94.36
C ASN A 26 94.25 64.85 95.82
N LYS A 27 95.02 64.33 96.78
CA LYS A 27 94.58 64.24 98.18
C LYS A 27 94.36 65.62 98.81
N GLU A 28 95.27 66.56 98.54
CA GLU A 28 95.25 67.92 99.07
C GLU A 28 94.07 68.73 98.52
N GLU A 29 93.77 68.56 97.23
CA GLU A 29 92.60 69.14 96.57
C GLU A 29 91.29 68.61 97.18
N CYS A 30 91.21 67.31 97.52
CA CYS A 30 90.05 66.77 98.21
C CYS A 30 89.88 67.36 99.62
N GLU A 31 90.98 67.58 100.36
CA GLU A 31 90.94 68.18 101.70
C GLU A 31 90.49 69.64 101.64
N GLN A 32 91.03 70.44 100.71
CA GLN A 32 90.65 71.85 100.50
C GLN A 32 89.18 72.01 100.11
N ILE A 33 88.67 71.13 99.24
CA ILE A 33 87.26 71.17 98.84
C ILE A 33 86.36 70.83 100.03
N ILE A 34 86.71 69.83 100.85
CA ILE A 34 85.94 69.52 102.06
C ILE A 34 85.95 70.68 103.04
N GLU A 35 87.09 71.33 103.24
CA GLU A 35 87.22 72.50 104.13
C GLU A 35 86.36 73.69 103.64
N ILE A 36 86.35 73.98 102.35
CA ILE A 36 85.47 75.02 101.76
C ILE A 36 84.00 74.64 101.94
N LEU A 37 83.65 73.37 101.76
CA LEU A 37 82.27 72.90 101.89
C LEU A 37 81.78 72.83 103.34
N ASP A 38 82.67 72.60 104.31
CA ASP A 38 82.28 72.67 105.73
C ASP A 38 82.14 74.12 106.22
N ASN A 39 82.83 75.09 105.60
CA ASN A 39 82.81 76.50 106.02
C ASN A 39 81.84 77.40 105.23
N GLU A 40 81.47 77.04 103.99
CA GLU A 40 80.59 77.85 103.13
C GLU A 40 79.25 77.15 102.81
N PRO A 41 78.20 77.40 103.61
CA PRO A 41 76.90 76.73 103.44
C PRO A 41 76.19 77.07 102.12
N ILE A 42 76.52 78.21 101.49
CA ILE A 42 76.00 78.60 100.17
C ILE A 42 76.58 77.67 99.09
N THR A 43 77.87 77.36 99.18
CA THR A 43 78.58 76.48 98.26
C THR A 43 78.05 75.05 98.37
N VAL A 44 77.72 74.58 99.58
CA VAL A 44 77.02 73.29 99.79
C VAL A 44 75.65 73.26 99.12
N LYS A 45 74.78 74.27 99.34
CA LYS A 45 73.45 74.34 98.70
C LYS A 45 73.53 74.35 97.17
N LEU A 46 74.55 74.99 96.62
CA LEU A 46 74.78 75.02 95.18
C LEU A 46 75.17 73.62 94.66
N ILE A 47 76.08 72.92 95.35
CA ILE A 47 76.46 71.55 95.00
C ILE A 47 75.27 70.59 95.12
N GLU A 48 74.47 70.70 96.18
CA GLU A 48 73.24 69.91 96.35
C GLU A 48 72.25 70.17 95.20
N SER A 49 72.01 71.43 94.84
CA SER A 49 71.15 71.78 93.70
C SER A 49 71.66 71.21 92.37
N PHE A 50 72.98 71.25 92.13
CA PHE A 50 73.58 70.62 90.95
C PHE A 50 73.50 69.09 91.00
N ALA A 51 73.67 68.47 92.17
CA ALA A 51 73.56 67.02 92.34
C ALA A 51 72.12 66.55 92.09
N GLU A 52 71.12 67.25 92.64
CA GLU A 52 69.70 67.00 92.39
C GLU A 52 69.32 67.19 90.92
N LYS A 53 69.78 68.30 90.31
CA LYS A 53 69.56 68.55 88.88
C LYS A 53 70.19 67.46 88.03
N ASN A 54 71.40 67.02 88.34
CA ASN A 54 72.08 65.93 87.64
C ASN A 54 71.37 64.58 87.83
N ALA A 55 70.87 64.28 89.03
CA ALA A 55 70.07 63.09 89.28
C ALA A 55 68.76 63.11 88.46
N SER A 56 68.09 64.26 88.40
CA SER A 56 66.91 64.48 87.55
C SER A 56 67.22 64.32 86.07
N LEU A 57 68.31 64.91 85.59
CA LEU A 57 68.78 64.78 84.20
C LEU A 57 69.13 63.33 83.84
N ARG A 58 69.78 62.58 84.74
CA ARG A 58 70.06 61.15 84.54
C ARG A 58 68.78 60.33 84.39
N LYS A 59 67.81 60.53 85.29
CA LYS A 59 66.50 59.86 85.22
C LYS A 59 65.76 60.21 83.93
N ASN A 60 65.79 61.48 83.52
CA ASN A 60 65.17 61.92 82.28
C ASN A 60 65.86 61.31 81.05
N ASN A 61 67.19 61.33 80.99
CA ASN A 61 67.95 60.72 79.90
C ASN A 61 67.71 59.22 79.78
N ALA A 62 67.62 58.50 80.91
CA ALA A 62 67.27 57.08 80.91
C ALA A 62 65.85 56.85 80.37
N SER A 63 64.87 57.66 80.82
CA SER A 63 63.48 57.60 80.33
C SER A 63 63.37 57.90 78.83
N LEU A 64 64.05 58.96 78.36
CA LEU A 64 64.11 59.33 76.94
C LEU A 64 64.82 58.26 76.11
N GLY A 65 65.90 57.66 76.63
CA GLY A 65 66.59 56.54 76.00
C GLY A 65 65.66 55.33 75.81
N SER A 66 64.93 54.94 76.86
CA SER A 66 63.94 53.86 76.79
C SER A 66 62.81 54.16 75.81
N ARG A 67 62.28 55.40 75.82
CA ARG A 67 61.25 55.84 74.87
C ARG A 67 61.76 55.84 73.43
N ARG A 68 62.99 56.29 73.19
CA ARG A 68 63.61 56.26 71.87
C ARG A 68 63.75 54.83 71.36
N TYR A 69 64.26 53.93 72.19
CA TYR A 69 64.37 52.51 71.85
C TYR A 69 63.00 51.89 71.51
N GLN A 70 61.97 52.16 72.32
CA GLN A 70 60.61 51.69 72.02
C GLN A 70 60.06 52.27 70.71
N ALA A 71 60.29 53.55 70.43
CA ALA A 71 59.88 54.17 69.18
C ALA A 71 60.61 53.57 67.96
N GLU A 72 61.92 53.30 68.08
CA GLU A 72 62.74 52.67 67.03
C GLU A 72 62.27 51.24 66.76
N THR A 73 62.05 50.43 67.80
CA THR A 73 61.52 49.06 67.64
C THR A 73 60.13 49.05 67.00
N LYS A 74 59.25 49.98 67.40
CA LYS A 74 57.91 50.13 66.80
C LYS A 74 58.00 50.58 65.35
N LEU A 75 58.89 51.51 65.02
CA LEU A 75 59.12 51.98 63.66
C LEU A 75 59.57 50.82 62.76
N LEU A 76 60.51 49.99 63.24
CA LEU A 76 60.99 48.82 62.50
C LEU A 76 59.87 47.79 62.28
N SER A 77 59.04 47.51 63.29
CA SER A 77 57.87 46.62 63.16
C SER A 77 56.91 47.13 62.08
N LEU A 78 56.55 48.42 62.15
CA LEU A 78 55.64 49.02 61.17
C LEU A 78 56.22 49.01 59.75
N GLN A 79 57.53 49.17 59.60
CA GLN A 79 58.18 49.08 58.29
C GLN A 79 58.08 47.67 57.70
N ASN A 80 58.28 46.64 58.52
CA ASN A 80 58.13 45.25 58.07
C ASN A 80 56.67 44.94 57.71
N GLU A 81 55.72 45.32 58.55
CA GLU A 81 54.28 45.17 58.28
C GLU A 81 53.87 45.88 56.98
N TYR A 82 54.40 47.08 56.74
CA TYR A 82 54.15 47.82 55.51
C TYR A 82 54.66 47.08 54.27
N LEU A 83 55.87 46.50 54.33
CA LEU A 83 56.45 45.73 53.23
C LEU A 83 55.63 44.46 52.94
N GLU A 84 55.22 43.73 53.98
CA GLU A 84 54.36 42.54 53.83
C GLU A 84 53.00 42.90 53.21
N LEU A 85 52.39 44.00 53.65
CA LEU A 85 51.14 44.50 53.06
C LEU A 85 51.32 44.91 51.60
N GLN A 86 52.44 45.54 51.25
CA GLN A 86 52.73 45.94 49.88
C GLN A 86 52.87 44.72 48.95
N GLU A 87 53.53 43.66 49.42
CA GLU A 87 53.64 42.40 48.67
C GLU A 87 52.28 41.72 48.51
N SER A 88 51.48 41.68 49.58
CA SER A 88 50.11 41.14 49.54
C SER A 88 49.21 41.90 48.55
N ILE A 89 49.25 43.23 48.54
CA ILE A 89 48.50 44.06 47.59
C ILE A 89 48.91 43.72 46.15
N LYS A 90 50.21 43.62 45.87
CA LYS A 90 50.73 43.27 44.54
C LYS A 90 50.23 41.90 44.07
N ASN A 91 50.20 40.92 44.97
CA ASN A 91 49.69 39.58 44.67
C ASN A 91 48.18 39.58 44.39
N ILE A 92 47.40 40.35 45.16
CA ILE A 92 45.96 40.50 44.94
C ILE A 92 45.67 41.17 43.60
N GLU A 93 46.43 42.20 43.21
CA GLU A 93 46.30 42.86 41.92
C GLU A 93 46.59 41.92 40.75
N LEU A 94 47.62 41.08 40.87
CA LEU A 94 47.93 40.05 39.89
C LEU A 94 46.77 39.06 39.75
N LEU A 95 46.30 38.46 40.86
CA LEU A 95 45.19 37.50 40.86
C LEU A 95 43.90 38.12 40.32
N LYS A 96 43.63 39.39 40.62
CA LYS A 96 42.49 40.12 40.08
C LYS A 96 42.60 40.24 38.55
N SER A 97 43.78 40.57 38.03
CA SER A 97 43.99 40.67 36.59
C SER A 97 43.77 39.32 35.89
N GLU A 98 44.30 38.22 36.43
CA GLU A 98 44.13 36.87 35.90
C GLU A 98 42.66 36.44 35.92
N SER A 99 41.96 36.69 37.03
CA SER A 99 40.53 36.40 37.17
C SER A 99 39.68 37.17 36.16
N THR A 100 39.99 38.45 35.90
CA THR A 100 39.27 39.23 34.88
C THR A 100 39.50 38.70 33.47
N LEU A 101 40.70 38.21 33.17
CA LEU A 101 41.01 37.60 31.88
C LEU A 101 40.25 36.28 31.71
N LYS A 102 40.26 35.43 32.75
CA LYS A 102 39.53 34.15 32.73
C LYS A 102 38.03 34.36 32.60
N LYS A 103 37.46 35.36 33.28
CA LYS A 103 36.05 35.73 33.14
C LYS A 103 35.69 36.10 31.69
N LYS A 104 36.51 36.92 31.03
CA LYS A 104 36.29 37.28 29.61
C LYS A 104 36.37 36.07 28.69
N GLN A 105 37.30 35.16 28.93
CA GLN A 105 37.41 33.92 28.14
C GLN A 105 36.15 33.06 28.30
N LEU A 106 35.68 32.86 29.54
CA LEU A 106 34.48 32.08 29.81
C LEU A 106 33.24 32.74 29.17
N GLU A 107 33.10 34.06 29.24
CA GLU A 107 32.01 34.78 28.56
C GLU A 107 32.02 34.57 27.03
N GLN A 108 33.20 34.49 26.42
CA GLN A 108 33.33 34.18 24.98
C GLN A 108 32.98 32.73 24.67
N GLU A 109 33.42 31.77 25.49
CA GLU A 109 33.07 30.35 25.33
C GLU A 109 31.56 30.13 25.48
N THR A 110 30.93 30.75 26.49
CA THR A 110 29.47 30.67 26.69
C THR A 110 28.70 31.20 25.48
N ARG A 111 29.12 32.34 24.90
CA ARG A 111 28.47 32.87 23.68
C ARG A 111 28.57 31.92 22.49
N LYS A 112 29.74 31.31 22.28
CA LYS A 112 29.91 30.32 21.21
C LYS A 112 29.01 29.11 21.41
N ILE A 113 28.95 28.60 22.64
CA ILE A 113 28.08 27.46 22.98
C ILE A 113 26.61 27.83 22.76
N GLU A 114 26.19 29.04 23.10
CA GLU A 114 24.82 29.53 22.84
C GLU A 114 24.50 29.59 21.34
N GLU A 115 25.45 30.07 20.52
CA GLU A 115 25.33 30.07 19.05
C GLU A 115 25.20 28.65 18.49
N ASP A 116 26.06 27.72 18.93
CA ASP A 116 26.03 26.31 18.53
C ASP A 116 24.69 25.65 18.92
N ILE A 117 24.19 25.92 20.14
CA ILE A 117 22.88 25.42 20.60
C ILE A 117 21.74 25.96 19.72
N GLN A 118 21.78 27.24 19.35
CA GLN A 118 20.78 27.82 18.45
C GLN A 118 20.82 27.18 17.07
N GLN A 119 22.02 26.95 16.51
CA GLN A 119 22.17 26.27 15.23
C GLN A 119 21.60 24.85 15.30
N VAL A 120 22.02 24.03 16.26
CA VAL A 120 21.52 22.66 16.43
C VAL A 120 20.01 22.63 16.66
N THR A 121 19.46 23.63 17.36
CA THR A 121 18.01 23.75 17.58
C THR A 121 17.26 24.04 16.28
N THR A 122 17.80 24.89 15.40
CA THR A 122 17.18 25.17 14.09
C THR A 122 17.29 23.98 13.15
N GLU A 123 18.43 23.30 13.11
CA GLU A 123 18.61 22.06 12.34
C GLU A 123 17.64 20.96 12.79
N ASN A 124 17.46 20.75 14.10
CA ASN A 124 16.50 19.79 14.62
C ASN A 124 15.05 20.13 14.24
N LYS A 125 14.68 21.41 14.24
CA LYS A 125 13.35 21.84 13.76
C LYS A 125 13.16 21.51 12.29
N ASN A 126 14.17 21.75 11.45
CA ASN A 126 14.12 21.45 10.02
C ASN A 126 14.06 19.93 9.75
N LEU A 127 14.82 19.13 10.50
CA LEU A 127 14.76 17.67 10.39
C LEU A 127 13.40 17.13 10.81
N LYS A 128 12.79 17.70 11.86
CA LYS A 128 11.45 17.34 12.30
C LYS A 128 10.40 17.61 11.22
N THR A 129 10.44 18.77 10.57
CA THR A 129 9.49 19.09 9.49
C THR A 129 9.70 18.19 8.27
N GLN A 130 10.95 17.87 7.90
CA GLN A 130 11.26 16.91 6.84
C GLN A 130 10.70 15.51 7.16
N LEU A 131 10.84 15.05 8.41
CA LEU A 131 10.27 13.78 8.87
C LEU A 131 8.74 13.75 8.77
N GLU A 132 8.07 14.83 9.15
CA GLU A 132 6.60 14.94 9.04
C GLU A 132 6.14 14.87 7.58
N VAL A 133 6.82 15.56 6.66
CA VAL A 133 6.53 15.49 5.22
C VAL A 133 6.76 14.09 4.66
N LEU A 134 7.87 13.44 5.03
CA LEU A 134 8.18 12.07 4.58
C LEU A 134 7.12 11.08 5.08
N ASN A 135 6.68 11.21 6.34
CA ASN A 135 5.64 10.36 6.90
C ASN A 135 4.29 10.52 6.18
N GLN A 136 3.90 11.75 5.85
CA GLN A 136 2.70 12.01 5.05
C GLN A 136 2.82 11.40 3.64
N SER A 137 3.99 11.53 3.01
CA SER A 137 4.26 10.93 1.69
C SER A 137 4.15 9.40 1.74
N ASN A 138 4.71 8.75 2.76
CA ASN A 138 4.60 7.29 2.95
C ASN A 138 3.16 6.82 3.19
N GLN A 139 2.36 7.58 3.95
CA GLN A 139 0.94 7.29 4.13
C GLN A 139 0.18 7.38 2.80
N ASN A 140 0.45 8.41 1.98
CA ASN A 140 -0.14 8.55 0.66
C ASN A 140 0.25 7.39 -0.27
N LEU A 141 1.52 7.00 -0.29
CA LEU A 141 1.98 5.84 -1.07
C LEU A 141 1.30 4.54 -0.63
N THR A 142 1.13 4.35 0.67
CA THR A 142 0.42 3.19 1.21
C THR A 142 -1.03 3.14 0.71
N ASN A 143 -1.73 4.27 0.73
CA ASN A 143 -3.10 4.37 0.22
C ASN A 143 -3.19 4.10 -1.29
N VAL A 144 -2.24 4.63 -2.08
CA VAL A 144 -2.17 4.38 -3.53
C VAL A 144 -1.92 2.89 -3.81
N ASN A 145 -1.01 2.25 -3.07
CA ASN A 145 -0.75 0.82 -3.25
C ASN A 145 -1.99 -0.03 -2.93
N LEU A 146 -2.71 0.28 -1.84
CA LEU A 146 -3.97 -0.40 -1.50
C LEU A 146 -5.03 -0.23 -2.60
N GLN A 147 -5.08 0.94 -3.25
CA GLN A 147 -6.00 1.18 -4.35
C GLN A 147 -5.61 0.38 -5.60
N LEU A 148 -4.32 0.36 -5.94
CA LEU A 148 -3.79 -0.43 -7.07
C LEU A 148 -4.00 -1.93 -6.87
N GLU A 149 -3.87 -2.44 -5.63
CA GLU A 149 -4.17 -3.84 -5.33
C GLU A 149 -5.63 -4.19 -5.63
N LYS A 150 -6.58 -3.34 -5.24
CA LYS A 150 -8.01 -3.53 -5.55
C LYS A 150 -8.29 -3.50 -7.05
N GLU A 151 -7.71 -2.54 -7.77
CA GLU A 151 -7.86 -2.43 -9.23
C GLU A 151 -7.27 -3.64 -9.96
N ASN A 152 -6.19 -4.22 -9.43
CA ASN A 152 -5.59 -5.43 -9.97
C ASN A 152 -6.46 -6.67 -9.70
N GLU A 153 -7.12 -6.77 -8.54
CA GLU A 153 -8.11 -7.81 -8.27
C GLU A 153 -9.32 -7.71 -9.20
N GLU A 154 -9.83 -6.50 -9.43
CA GLU A 154 -10.93 -6.24 -10.36
C GLU A 154 -10.54 -6.61 -11.81
N SER A 155 -9.32 -6.26 -12.24
CA SER A 155 -8.81 -6.64 -13.56
C SER A 155 -8.75 -8.15 -13.75
N LYS A 156 -8.36 -8.92 -12.73
CA LYS A 156 -8.36 -10.40 -12.78
C LYS A 156 -9.76 -10.98 -12.89
N LEU A 157 -10.74 -10.39 -12.20
CA LEU A 157 -12.14 -10.81 -12.32
C LEU A 157 -12.64 -10.58 -13.75
N LEU A 158 -12.36 -9.40 -14.30
CA LEU A 158 -12.75 -9.05 -15.66
C LEU A 158 -12.08 -9.93 -16.72
N GLU A 159 -10.82 -10.31 -16.51
CA GLU A 159 -10.10 -11.26 -17.38
C GLU A 159 -10.76 -12.64 -17.38
N ASN A 160 -11.19 -13.13 -16.22
CA ASN A 160 -11.94 -14.39 -16.13
C ASN A 160 -13.31 -14.31 -16.81
N GLU A 161 -14.04 -13.20 -16.63
CA GLU A 161 -15.32 -12.98 -17.33
C GLU A 161 -15.15 -12.95 -18.85
N LEU A 162 -14.11 -12.27 -19.34
CA LEU A 162 -13.76 -12.24 -20.76
C LEU A 162 -13.49 -13.65 -21.30
N PHE A 163 -12.76 -14.47 -20.54
CA PHE A 163 -12.47 -15.85 -20.91
C PHE A 163 -13.75 -16.70 -21.02
N LEU A 164 -14.68 -16.57 -20.06
CA LEU A 164 -15.97 -17.26 -20.10
C LEU A 164 -16.81 -16.81 -21.31
N LEU A 165 -16.88 -15.51 -21.56
CA LEU A 165 -17.64 -14.96 -22.67
C LEU A 165 -17.08 -15.41 -24.03
N GLN A 166 -15.74 -15.46 -24.17
CA GLN A 166 -15.09 -15.99 -25.38
C GLN A 166 -15.43 -17.47 -25.61
N ARG A 167 -15.51 -18.26 -24.54
CA ARG A 167 -15.92 -19.66 -24.63
C ARG A 167 -17.38 -19.79 -25.08
N GLU A 168 -18.30 -19.04 -24.46
CA GLU A 168 -19.72 -19.03 -24.85
C GLU A 168 -19.90 -18.59 -26.31
N TYR A 169 -19.16 -17.57 -26.75
CA TYR A 169 -19.20 -17.11 -28.14
C TYR A 169 -18.77 -18.21 -29.12
N LYS A 170 -17.74 -18.99 -28.76
CA LYS A 170 -17.29 -20.12 -29.56
C LYS A 170 -18.34 -21.24 -29.62
N GLU A 171 -18.93 -21.61 -28.49
CA GLU A 171 -20.00 -22.62 -28.43
C GLU A 171 -21.22 -22.19 -29.27
N LEU A 172 -21.57 -20.89 -29.23
CA LEU A 172 -22.66 -20.34 -30.04
C LEU A 172 -22.32 -20.38 -31.53
N GLN A 173 -21.08 -20.06 -31.91
CA GLN A 173 -20.64 -20.14 -33.31
C GLN A 173 -20.73 -21.57 -33.85
N GLU A 174 -20.26 -22.56 -33.09
CA GLU A 174 -20.38 -23.98 -33.45
C GLU A 174 -21.87 -24.39 -33.59
N SER A 175 -22.75 -23.87 -32.73
CA SER A 175 -24.19 -24.11 -32.86
C SER A 175 -24.80 -23.48 -34.12
N ILE A 176 -24.35 -22.28 -34.51
CA ILE A 176 -24.82 -21.61 -35.74
C ILE A 176 -24.41 -22.43 -36.97
N ASP A 177 -23.15 -22.86 -37.03
CA ASP A 177 -22.63 -23.67 -38.14
C ASP A 177 -23.42 -24.97 -38.29
N ASN A 178 -23.73 -25.65 -37.18
CA ASN A 178 -24.55 -26.86 -37.16
C ASN A 178 -25.98 -26.60 -37.68
N ILE A 179 -26.60 -25.49 -37.29
CA ILE A 179 -27.93 -25.10 -37.78
C ILE A 179 -27.89 -24.85 -39.30
N GLU A 180 -26.83 -24.24 -39.81
CA GLU A 180 -26.66 -23.97 -41.23
C GLU A 180 -26.52 -25.26 -42.04
N ILE A 181 -25.76 -26.24 -41.54
CA ILE A 181 -25.67 -27.59 -42.11
C ILE A 181 -27.06 -28.25 -42.14
N LEU A 182 -27.77 -28.32 -41.01
CA LEU A 182 -29.10 -28.94 -40.93
C LEU A 182 -30.11 -28.25 -41.86
N LYS A 183 -30.02 -26.92 -42.01
CA LYS A 183 -30.85 -26.17 -42.94
C LYS A 183 -30.56 -26.57 -44.38
N SER A 184 -29.29 -26.72 -44.76
CA SER A 184 -28.90 -27.17 -46.10
C SER A 184 -29.43 -28.59 -46.40
N GLU A 185 -29.29 -29.52 -45.45
CA GLU A 185 -29.81 -30.89 -45.56
C GLU A 185 -31.34 -30.91 -45.70
N SER A 186 -32.04 -30.10 -44.89
CA SER A 186 -33.49 -29.95 -44.96
C SER A 186 -33.94 -29.40 -46.32
N THR A 187 -33.21 -28.42 -46.88
CA THR A 187 -33.51 -27.92 -48.23
C THR A 187 -33.31 -28.96 -49.32
N LEU A 188 -32.24 -29.76 -49.24
CA LEU A 188 -31.99 -30.87 -50.16
C LEU A 188 -33.12 -31.90 -50.06
N ARG A 189 -33.47 -32.31 -48.84
CA ARG A 189 -34.54 -33.29 -48.60
C ARG A 189 -35.89 -32.80 -49.12
N LYS A 190 -36.17 -31.51 -48.98
CA LYS A 190 -37.39 -30.89 -49.54
C LYS A 190 -37.40 -30.95 -51.07
N GLN A 191 -36.26 -30.75 -51.74
CA GLN A 191 -36.15 -30.89 -53.20
C GLN A 191 -36.34 -32.35 -53.63
N GLU A 192 -35.74 -33.31 -52.94
CA GLU A 192 -35.93 -34.75 -53.19
C GLU A 192 -37.40 -35.15 -53.10
N LEU A 193 -38.06 -34.78 -51.99
CA LEU A 193 -39.49 -35.04 -51.79
C LEU A 193 -40.35 -34.39 -52.87
N GLN A 194 -40.02 -33.17 -53.31
CA GLN A 194 -40.72 -32.52 -54.43
C GLN A 194 -40.54 -33.25 -55.77
N GLN A 195 -39.37 -33.85 -56.02
CA GLN A 195 -39.16 -34.66 -57.22
C GLN A 195 -39.94 -35.98 -57.13
N GLU A 196 -39.95 -36.62 -55.97
CA GLU A 196 -40.68 -37.86 -55.73
C GLU A 196 -42.20 -37.66 -55.85
N THR A 197 -42.75 -36.58 -55.29
CA THR A 197 -44.17 -36.25 -55.44
C THR A 197 -44.54 -35.98 -56.90
N ARG A 198 -43.69 -35.28 -57.67
CA ARG A 198 -43.91 -35.09 -59.12
C ARG A 198 -43.94 -36.42 -59.88
N LYS A 199 -42.99 -37.34 -59.60
CA LYS A 199 -42.97 -38.67 -60.22
C LYS A 199 -44.23 -39.47 -59.89
N LEU A 200 -44.63 -39.48 -58.62
CA LEU A 200 -45.85 -40.14 -58.18
C LEU A 200 -47.11 -39.53 -58.83
N GLU A 201 -47.18 -38.21 -58.99
CA GLU A 201 -48.28 -37.55 -59.70
C GLU A 201 -48.32 -37.96 -61.18
N GLU A 202 -47.17 -38.08 -61.85
CA GLU A 202 -47.07 -38.57 -63.23
C GLU A 202 -47.51 -40.03 -63.34
N ASP A 203 -47.07 -40.89 -62.41
CA ASP A 203 -47.50 -42.29 -62.32
C ASP A 203 -49.00 -42.41 -62.10
N ILE A 204 -49.57 -41.63 -61.16
CA ILE A 204 -51.02 -41.58 -60.93
C ILE A 204 -51.75 -41.14 -62.20
N LYS A 205 -51.27 -40.12 -62.91
CA LYS A 205 -51.87 -39.67 -64.18
C LYS A 205 -51.80 -40.76 -65.25
N ARG A 206 -50.69 -41.48 -65.37
CA ARG A 206 -50.52 -42.61 -66.30
C ARG A 206 -51.51 -43.74 -65.97
N ILE A 207 -51.49 -44.22 -64.73
CA ILE A 207 -52.38 -45.28 -64.25
C ILE A 207 -53.85 -44.86 -64.41
N THR A 208 -54.20 -43.60 -64.16
CA THR A 208 -55.57 -43.10 -64.34
C THR A 208 -55.99 -43.11 -65.82
N LYS A 209 -55.10 -42.74 -66.75
CA LYS A 209 -55.37 -42.83 -68.19
C LYS A 209 -55.54 -44.28 -68.63
N GLU A 210 -54.66 -45.16 -68.17
CA GLU A 210 -54.70 -46.59 -68.46
C GLU A 210 -56.00 -47.21 -67.92
N ASN A 211 -56.36 -46.94 -66.66
CA ASN A 211 -57.64 -47.37 -66.09
C ASN A 211 -58.85 -46.85 -66.87
N LYS A 212 -58.82 -45.59 -67.35
CA LYS A 212 -59.89 -45.06 -68.21
C LYS A 212 -59.97 -45.84 -69.53
N SER A 213 -58.84 -46.12 -70.17
CA SER A 213 -58.77 -46.89 -71.41
C SER A 213 -59.27 -48.33 -71.22
N LEU A 214 -58.78 -49.03 -70.20
CA LEU A 214 -59.24 -50.36 -69.83
C LEU A 214 -60.73 -50.36 -69.52
N ASN A 215 -61.24 -49.39 -68.77
CA ASN A 215 -62.68 -49.27 -68.49
C ASN A 215 -63.49 -49.06 -69.77
N THR A 216 -63.01 -48.27 -70.73
CA THR A 216 -63.67 -48.17 -72.05
C THR A 216 -63.65 -49.48 -72.81
N GLN A 217 -62.53 -50.21 -72.82
CA GLN A 217 -62.45 -51.54 -73.45
C GLN A 217 -63.40 -52.54 -72.79
N VAL A 218 -63.46 -52.57 -71.46
CA VAL A 218 -64.40 -53.42 -70.70
C VAL A 218 -65.84 -53.08 -71.07
N LYS A 219 -66.21 -51.79 -71.16
CA LYS A 219 -67.55 -51.38 -71.61
C LYS A 219 -67.84 -51.82 -73.04
N THR A 220 -66.90 -51.66 -73.97
CA THR A 220 -67.06 -52.12 -75.36
C THR A 220 -67.21 -53.63 -75.44
N LEU A 221 -66.36 -54.39 -74.74
CA LEU A 221 -66.46 -55.86 -74.66
C LEU A 221 -67.78 -56.30 -74.03
N SER A 222 -68.23 -55.61 -72.97
CA SER A 222 -69.53 -55.87 -72.34
C SER A 222 -70.68 -55.62 -73.31
N SER A 223 -70.66 -54.51 -74.07
CA SER A 223 -71.64 -54.21 -75.11
C SER A 223 -71.64 -55.25 -76.22
N ASN A 224 -70.46 -55.63 -76.71
CA ASN A 224 -70.31 -56.65 -77.75
C ASN A 224 -70.82 -58.02 -77.25
N ASN A 225 -70.51 -58.40 -76.01
CA ASN A 225 -71.04 -59.62 -75.40
C ASN A 225 -72.56 -59.56 -75.27
N GLN A 226 -73.13 -58.41 -74.92
CA GLN A 226 -74.58 -58.25 -74.87
C GLN A 226 -75.20 -58.43 -76.27
N GLN A 227 -74.64 -57.80 -77.30
CA GLN A 227 -75.08 -57.99 -78.70
C GLN A 227 -74.95 -59.45 -79.15
N LEU A 228 -73.85 -60.13 -78.82
CA LEU A 228 -73.68 -61.56 -79.12
C LEU A 228 -74.70 -62.41 -78.38
N THR A 229 -75.03 -62.08 -77.13
CA THR A 229 -76.05 -62.78 -76.34
C THR A 229 -77.43 -62.59 -76.96
N GLU A 230 -77.77 -61.36 -77.37
CA GLU A 230 -79.01 -61.03 -78.07
C GLU A 230 -79.09 -61.76 -79.43
N ALA A 231 -78.05 -61.68 -80.25
CA ALA A 231 -77.96 -62.38 -81.53
C ALA A 231 -78.08 -63.89 -81.36
N ASN A 232 -77.44 -64.47 -80.34
CA ASN A 232 -77.54 -65.89 -80.03
C ASN A 232 -78.97 -66.26 -79.56
N SER A 233 -79.62 -65.41 -78.76
CA SER A 233 -81.02 -65.60 -78.38
C SER A 233 -81.97 -65.54 -79.60
N GLN A 234 -81.68 -64.68 -80.57
CA GLN A 234 -82.43 -64.58 -81.81
C GLN A 234 -82.20 -65.81 -82.69
N LEU A 235 -80.94 -66.24 -82.86
CA LEU A 235 -80.61 -67.49 -83.57
C LEU A 235 -81.26 -68.71 -82.91
N GLN A 236 -81.37 -68.76 -81.58
CA GLN A 236 -82.11 -69.82 -80.89
C GLN A 236 -83.62 -69.77 -81.21
N LYS A 237 -84.24 -68.58 -81.27
CA LYS A 237 -85.63 -68.41 -81.71
C LYS A 237 -85.83 -68.83 -83.16
N ASP A 238 -84.94 -68.39 -84.05
CA ASP A 238 -84.99 -68.72 -85.47
C ASP A 238 -84.77 -70.22 -85.69
N ASN A 239 -83.83 -70.85 -84.99
CA ASN A 239 -83.66 -72.30 -84.99
C ASN A 239 -84.91 -73.04 -84.47
N LYS A 240 -85.56 -72.53 -83.43
CA LYS A 240 -86.82 -73.10 -82.92
C LYS A 240 -87.94 -72.95 -83.96
N TYR A 241 -88.01 -71.82 -84.66
CA TYR A 241 -88.96 -71.58 -85.73
C TYR A 241 -88.72 -72.48 -86.94
N LEU A 242 -87.46 -72.58 -87.41
CA LEU A 242 -87.04 -73.51 -88.45
C LEU A 242 -87.34 -74.95 -88.07
N LYS A 243 -87.06 -75.35 -86.81
CA LYS A 243 -87.43 -76.67 -86.30
C LYS A 243 -88.93 -76.90 -86.41
N ASN A 244 -89.76 -75.93 -85.99
CA ASN A 244 -91.21 -76.03 -86.12
C ASN A 244 -91.67 -76.14 -87.59
N ILE A 245 -91.05 -75.41 -88.51
CA ILE A 245 -91.31 -75.53 -89.95
C ILE A 245 -90.93 -76.92 -90.45
N VAL A 246 -89.74 -77.40 -90.11
CA VAL A 246 -89.27 -78.74 -90.50
C VAL A 246 -90.19 -79.82 -89.95
N ASP A 247 -90.64 -79.68 -88.70
CA ASP A 247 -91.60 -80.60 -88.08
C ASP A 247 -92.97 -80.52 -88.78
N GLN A 248 -93.43 -79.33 -89.19
CA GLN A 248 -94.65 -79.17 -90.01
C GLN A 248 -94.50 -79.79 -91.41
N ILE A 249 -93.36 -79.64 -92.07
CA ILE A 249 -93.06 -80.26 -93.36
C ILE A 249 -93.04 -81.78 -93.21
N ARG A 250 -92.36 -82.30 -92.18
CA ARG A 250 -92.34 -83.74 -91.86
C ARG A 250 -93.74 -84.28 -91.59
N LEU A 251 -94.57 -83.53 -90.87
CA LEU A 251 -95.96 -83.91 -90.61
C LEU A 251 -96.79 -83.91 -91.89
N LYS A 252 -96.72 -82.85 -92.70
CA LYS A 252 -97.41 -82.80 -94.01
C LYS A 252 -96.96 -83.92 -94.94
N LEU A 253 -95.66 -84.20 -95.00
CA LEU A 253 -95.11 -85.33 -95.76
C LEU A 253 -95.68 -86.65 -95.24
N SER A 254 -95.70 -86.87 -93.92
CA SER A 254 -96.23 -88.09 -93.33
C SER A 254 -97.73 -88.26 -93.59
N ILE A 255 -98.51 -87.18 -93.50
CA ILE A 255 -99.94 -87.18 -93.85
C ILE A 255 -100.09 -87.55 -95.33
N ASN A 256 -99.39 -86.85 -96.23
CA ASN A 256 -99.53 -87.09 -97.65
C ASN A 256 -99.01 -88.47 -98.08
N MET A 257 -97.96 -88.99 -97.42
CA MET A 257 -97.43 -90.34 -97.62
C MET A 257 -98.46 -91.40 -97.17
N ASN A 258 -99.13 -91.19 -96.03
CA ASN A 258 -100.22 -92.06 -95.59
C ASN A 258 -101.44 -91.99 -96.52
N SER A 259 -101.74 -90.83 -97.11
CA SER A 259 -102.75 -90.69 -98.16
C SER A 259 -102.39 -91.51 -99.41
N LEU A 260 -101.11 -91.50 -99.79
CA LEU A 260 -100.57 -92.23 -100.95
C LEU A 260 -100.62 -93.76 -100.76
N LEU A 261 -100.38 -94.25 -99.54
CA LEU A 261 -100.42 -95.67 -99.21
C LEU A 261 -101.84 -96.27 -99.16
N ARG A 262 -102.89 -95.44 -99.22
CA ARG A 262 -104.29 -95.88 -99.28
C ARG A 262 -104.87 -95.96 -100.69
N LEU A 263 -104.07 -95.66 -101.72
CA LEU A 263 -104.50 -95.70 -103.12
C LEU A 263 -104.15 -97.05 -103.76
N GLU A 264 -105.06 -97.58 -104.58
CA GLU A 264 -104.86 -98.81 -105.36
C GLU A 264 -103.93 -98.56 -106.58
N ASP A 265 -103.24 -99.62 -107.04
CA ASP A 265 -102.06 -99.58 -107.93
C ASP A 265 -102.18 -98.71 -109.20
N SER A 266 -103.39 -98.50 -109.74
CA SER A 266 -103.63 -97.65 -110.91
C SER A 266 -103.65 -96.14 -110.63
N GLU A 267 -103.67 -95.70 -109.37
CA GLU A 267 -103.79 -94.28 -108.97
C GLU A 267 -102.58 -93.71 -108.22
N ILE A 268 -101.71 -94.58 -107.71
CA ILE A 268 -100.47 -94.19 -107.01
C ILE A 268 -99.63 -93.22 -107.86
N ARG A 269 -99.54 -93.47 -109.17
CA ARG A 269 -98.74 -92.66 -110.11
C ARG A 269 -99.27 -91.22 -110.25
N LYS A 270 -100.60 -91.00 -110.14
CA LYS A 270 -101.20 -89.64 -110.11
C LYS A 270 -101.07 -88.99 -108.72
N GLY A 271 -101.17 -89.77 -107.65
CA GLY A 271 -100.95 -89.30 -106.28
C GLY A 271 -99.51 -88.80 -106.04
N LEU A 272 -98.52 -89.49 -106.61
CA LEU A 272 -97.10 -89.15 -106.51
C LEU A 272 -96.75 -87.83 -107.21
N ILE A 273 -97.36 -87.56 -108.37
CA ILE A 273 -97.18 -86.30 -109.11
C ILE A 273 -97.72 -85.11 -108.30
N LYS A 274 -98.88 -85.25 -107.65
CA LYS A 274 -99.44 -84.20 -106.77
C LYS A 274 -98.58 -83.93 -105.54
N LEU A 275 -98.01 -84.97 -104.92
CA LEU A 275 -97.09 -84.83 -103.78
C LEU A 275 -95.86 -84.00 -104.18
N LEU A 276 -95.20 -84.35 -105.28
CA LEU A 276 -94.00 -83.68 -105.78
C LEU A 276 -94.25 -82.21 -106.13
N GLN A 277 -95.41 -81.88 -106.72
CA GLN A 277 -95.77 -80.48 -106.99
C GLN A 277 -96.01 -79.66 -105.71
N SER A 278 -96.50 -80.27 -104.62
CA SER A 278 -96.74 -79.57 -103.36
C SER A 278 -95.47 -79.27 -102.54
N ILE A 279 -94.34 -79.89 -102.87
CA ILE A 279 -93.05 -79.75 -102.19
C ILE A 279 -92.14 -78.71 -102.89
N GLN A 280 -92.43 -78.35 -104.14
CA GLN A 280 -91.66 -77.38 -104.94
C GLN A 280 -92.17 -75.93 -104.85
N GLY A 281 -93.02 -75.62 -103.86
CA GLY A 281 -93.41 -74.24 -103.52
C GLY A 281 -92.61 -73.71 -102.33
#